data_AF-A0A967JUF3-F1
#
_entry.id   AF-A0A967JUF3-F1
#
_cell.length_a   1.000
_cell.length_b   1.000
_cell.length_c   1.000
_cell.angle_alpha   90.00
_cell.angle_beta   90.00
_cell.angle_gamma   90.00
#
_symmetry.space_group_name_H-M   'P 1'
#
loop_
_entity.id
_entity.type
_entity.pdbx_description
1 polymer ?
#
loop_
_entity_poly.entity_id
_entity_poly.type
_entity_poly.pdbx_seq_one_letter_code
_entity_poly.pdbx_strand_id
1 'polypeptide(L)'
;MGVELEYGLTADWSLGVEAPFIDLHEAGSSRSGARDLAVSAKYRFRRHDMSGAQASAAVAAEVIPDTGDDGVADGATDTVLGLTCGHEGRRWYRWAAVRYRRNG
;
A
#
# COMPACT_ATOMS: atom_id res chain seq x y z
N MET A 1 13.01 -8.53 -6.99
CA MET A 1 12.62 -7.43 -7.92
C MET A 1 11.10 -7.45 -8.03
N GLY A 2 10.40 -6.35 -8.27
CA GLY A 2 8.93 -6.37 -8.29
C GLY A 2 8.36 -5.37 -9.29
N VAL A 3 7.10 -5.57 -9.67
CA VAL A 3 6.34 -4.61 -10.46
C VAL A 3 5.35 -3.93 -9.52
N GLU A 4 5.38 -2.61 -9.48
CA GLU A 4 4.40 -1.80 -8.77
C GLU A 4 3.71 -0.89 -9.79
N LEU A 5 2.38 -0.91 -9.80
CA LEU A 5 1.55 -0.09 -10.68
C LEU A 5 0.55 0.68 -9.84
N GLU A 6 0.65 2.01 -9.83
CA GLU A 6 -0.37 2.88 -9.25
C GLU A 6 -1.10 3.64 -10.36
N TYR A 7 -2.44 3.61 -10.32
CA TYR A 7 -3.31 4.32 -11.24
C TYR A 7 -4.28 5.24 -10.49
N GLY A 8 -4.21 6.54 -10.80
CA GLY A 8 -5.18 7.53 -10.32
C GLY A 8 -6.46 7.48 -11.13
N LEU A 9 -7.53 6.90 -10.57
CA LEU A 9 -8.86 6.91 -11.18
C LEU A 9 -9.43 8.33 -11.27
N THR A 10 -9.26 9.11 -10.20
CA THR A 10 -9.70 10.51 -10.10
C THR A 10 -8.69 11.32 -9.28
N ALA A 11 -8.93 12.62 -9.09
CA ALA A 11 -8.09 13.45 -8.22
C ALA A 11 -7.99 12.94 -6.76
N ASP A 12 -9.00 12.18 -6.32
CA ASP A 12 -9.14 11.72 -4.94
C ASP A 12 -9.04 10.19 -4.77
N TRP A 13 -9.14 9.41 -5.85
CA TRP A 13 -9.01 7.95 -5.83
C TRP A 13 -7.77 7.47 -6.57
N SER A 14 -6.97 6.61 -5.94
CA SER A 14 -5.96 5.80 -6.61
C SER A 14 -6.14 4.31 -6.29
N LEU A 15 -5.80 3.47 -7.26
CA LEU A 15 -5.67 2.04 -7.10
C LEU A 15 -4.20 1.66 -7.33
N GLY A 16 -3.71 0.71 -6.57
CA GLY A 16 -2.37 0.14 -6.72
C GLY A 16 -2.44 -1.37 -6.89
N VAL A 17 -1.50 -1.91 -7.66
CA VAL A 17 -1.23 -3.34 -7.73
C VAL A 17 0.27 -3.52 -7.59
N GLU A 18 0.69 -4.35 -6.64
CA GLU A 18 2.08 -4.71 -6.40
C GLU A 18 2.26 -6.22 -6.59
N ALA A 19 3.24 -6.58 -7.41
CA ALA A 19 3.63 -7.95 -7.73
C ALA A 19 5.11 -8.15 -7.38
N PRO A 20 5.43 -8.63 -6.17
CA PRO A 20 6.81 -8.86 -5.75
C PRO A 20 7.33 -10.20 -6.29
N PHE A 21 8.52 -10.22 -6.88
CA PHE A 21 9.28 -11.46 -7.12
C PHE A 21 10.41 -11.56 -6.10
N ILE A 22 10.45 -12.68 -5.39
CA ILE A 22 11.47 -12.94 -4.38
C ILE A 22 12.26 -14.20 -4.71
N ASP A 23 13.57 -14.10 -4.50
CA ASP A 23 14.50 -15.21 -4.57
C ASP A 23 14.97 -15.50 -3.14
N LEU A 24 14.43 -16.56 -2.55
CA LEU A 24 14.81 -17.04 -1.24
C LEU A 24 15.97 -18.03 -1.39
N HIS A 25 17.12 -17.67 -0.84
CA HIS A 25 18.29 -18.54 -0.77
C HIS A 25 18.51 -18.96 0.69
N GLU A 26 18.06 -20.16 1.04
CA GLU A 26 18.26 -20.73 2.36
C GLU A 26 19.22 -21.93 2.25
N ALA A 27 20.07 -22.15 3.27
CA ALA A 27 21.20 -23.07 3.20
C ALA A 27 20.77 -24.53 2.90
N GLY A 28 20.74 -24.89 1.62
CA GLY A 28 20.33 -26.20 1.11
C GLY A 28 19.12 -26.20 0.16
N SER A 29 18.37 -25.08 0.05
CA SER A 29 17.25 -24.96 -0.89
C SER A 29 17.13 -23.53 -1.45
N SER A 30 17.13 -23.41 -2.77
CA SER A 30 16.81 -22.17 -3.47
C SER A 30 15.35 -22.22 -3.92
N ARG A 31 14.54 -21.25 -3.51
CA ARG A 31 13.17 -21.07 -3.98
C ARG A 31 13.03 -19.68 -4.57
N SER A 32 12.73 -19.62 -5.86
CA SER A 32 12.48 -18.39 -6.61
C SER A 32 11.04 -18.43 -7.08
N GLY A 33 10.25 -17.39 -6.80
CA GLY A 33 8.84 -17.36 -7.19
C GLY A 33 8.21 -15.99 -7.05
N ALA A 34 7.01 -15.86 -7.60
CA ALA A 34 6.15 -14.72 -7.34
C ALA A 34 5.63 -14.82 -5.90
N ARG A 35 5.78 -13.74 -5.12
CA ARG A 35 5.08 -13.59 -3.84
C ARG A 35 3.63 -13.19 -4.11
N ASP A 36 2.82 -13.25 -3.07
CA ASP A 36 1.45 -12.75 -3.04
C ASP A 36 1.32 -11.36 -3.67
N LEU A 37 0.34 -11.26 -4.58
CA LEU A 37 -0.02 -10.00 -5.22
C LEU A 37 -0.72 -9.12 -4.20
N ALA A 38 -0.33 -7.85 -4.09
CA ALA A 38 -1.06 -6.89 -3.28
C ALA A 38 -1.93 -6.01 -4.20
N VAL A 39 -3.19 -5.83 -3.81
CA VAL A 39 -4.08 -4.85 -4.44
C VAL A 39 -4.44 -3.80 -3.41
N SER A 40 -4.16 -2.54 -3.72
CA SER A 40 -4.41 -1.39 -2.86
C SER A 40 -5.40 -0.42 -3.49
N ALA A 41 -6.15 0.26 -2.62
CA ALA A 41 -7.08 1.31 -2.98
C ALA A 41 -6.96 2.43 -1.96
N LYS A 42 -6.82 3.67 -2.44
CA LYS A 42 -6.67 4.85 -1.61
C LYS A 42 -7.71 5.88 -2.01
N TYR A 43 -8.43 6.39 -1.01
CA TYR A 43 -9.44 7.42 -1.17
C TYR A 43 -9.16 8.61 -0.27
N ARG A 44 -9.00 9.78 -0.89
CA ARG A 44 -8.89 11.08 -0.23
C ARG A 44 -10.28 11.67 -0.01
N PHE A 45 -10.81 11.47 1.19
CA PHE A 45 -12.15 11.94 1.51
C PHE A 45 -12.21 13.44 1.89
N ARG A 46 -11.07 14.03 2.27
CA ARG A 46 -11.02 15.45 2.64
C ARG A 46 -9.82 16.13 2.00
N ARG A 47 -10.11 17.23 1.31
CA ARG A 47 -9.13 18.23 0.89
C ARG A 47 -9.66 19.61 1.25
N HIS A 48 -8.84 20.40 1.91
CA HIS A 48 -9.17 21.76 2.32
C HIS A 48 -8.01 22.68 1.98
N ASP A 49 -8.19 23.45 0.90
CA ASP A 49 -7.20 24.39 0.39
C ASP A 49 -7.43 25.76 1.05
N MET A 50 -6.39 26.31 1.66
CA MET A 50 -6.36 27.59 2.38
C MET A 50 -5.32 28.53 1.75
N SER A 51 -5.34 29.81 2.09
CA SER A 51 -4.41 30.81 1.54
C SER A 51 -2.95 30.58 1.98
N GLY A 52 -2.26 29.68 1.26
CA GLY A 52 -0.88 29.29 1.53
C GLY A 52 -0.73 28.09 2.46
N ALA A 53 -1.78 27.30 2.64
CA ALA A 53 -1.73 26.00 3.27
C ALA A 53 -2.76 25.04 2.67
N GLN A 54 -2.51 23.74 2.74
CA GLN A 54 -3.40 22.69 2.31
C GLN A 54 -3.52 21.65 3.42
N ALA A 55 -4.74 21.23 3.75
CA ALA A 55 -4.96 20.10 4.62
C ALA A 55 -5.64 18.97 3.85
N SER A 56 -5.17 17.74 4.03
CA SER A 56 -5.71 16.56 3.37
C SER A 56 -5.90 15.41 4.37
N ALA A 57 -6.89 14.57 4.11
CA ALA A 57 -7.03 13.30 4.81
C ALA A 57 -7.48 12.22 3.82
N ALA A 58 -6.92 11.03 3.98
CA ALA A 58 -7.19 9.89 3.14
C ALA A 58 -7.30 8.60 3.96
N VAL A 59 -8.05 7.65 3.42
CA VAL A 59 -8.09 6.27 3.86
C VAL A 59 -7.47 5.41 2.76
N ALA A 60 -6.77 4.35 3.15
CA ALA A 60 -6.25 3.35 2.24
C ALA A 60 -6.65 1.97 2.74
N ALA A 61 -6.88 1.06 1.81
CA ALA A 61 -7.08 -0.36 2.06
C ALA A 61 -6.18 -1.13 1.11
N GLU A 62 -5.63 -2.23 1.57
CA GLU A 62 -4.79 -3.12 0.79
C GLU A 62 -5.12 -4.56 1.17
N VAL A 63 -5.22 -5.42 0.18
CA VAL A 63 -5.51 -6.84 0.34
C VAL A 63 -4.42 -7.61 -0.37
N ILE A 64 -3.84 -8.58 0.33
CA ILE A 64 -2.76 -9.44 -0.14
C ILE A 64 -3.32 -10.87 -0.09
N PRO A 65 -4.03 -11.32 -1.14
CA PRO A 65 -4.50 -12.71 -1.22
C PRO A 65 -3.35 -13.69 -1.38
N ASP A 66 -3.59 -14.93 -0.94
CA ASP A 66 -2.70 -16.07 -1.14
C ASP A 66 -2.72 -16.50 -2.62
N THR A 67 -1.87 -15.85 -3.43
CA THR A 67 -1.75 -16.09 -4.87
C THR A 67 -0.31 -16.36 -5.30
N GLY A 68 0.63 -16.32 -4.35
CA GLY A 68 2.04 -16.60 -4.62
C GLY A 68 2.28 -18.07 -4.95
N ASP A 69 3.49 -18.34 -5.44
CA ASP A 69 3.91 -19.71 -5.73
C ASP A 69 4.11 -20.53 -4.45
N ASP A 70 3.87 -21.85 -4.56
CA ASP A 70 4.03 -22.81 -3.46
C ASP A 70 5.43 -22.70 -2.82
N GLY A 71 5.46 -22.39 -1.52
CA GLY A 71 6.69 -22.24 -0.74
C GLY A 71 7.32 -20.85 -0.78
N VAL A 72 6.65 -19.87 -1.40
CA VAL A 72 7.00 -18.44 -1.45
C VAL A 72 5.83 -17.55 -0.96
N ALA A 73 4.59 -18.00 -1.14
CA ALA A 73 3.38 -17.38 -0.58
C ALA A 73 3.35 -17.44 0.96
N ASP A 74 2.74 -16.45 1.62
CA ASP A 74 2.50 -16.46 3.07
C ASP A 74 1.44 -17.50 3.48
N GLY A 75 0.66 -18.03 2.53
CA GLY A 75 -0.36 -19.05 2.79
C GLY A 75 -1.62 -18.51 3.49
N ALA A 76 -1.77 -17.19 3.52
CA ALA A 76 -2.87 -16.49 4.19
C ALA A 76 -3.27 -15.24 3.41
N THR A 77 -4.55 -14.83 3.55
CA THR A 77 -5.01 -13.55 3.01
C THR A 77 -4.84 -12.46 4.05
N ASP A 78 -3.92 -11.54 3.78
CA ASP A 78 -3.66 -10.41 4.65
C ASP A 78 -4.46 -9.19 4.21
N THR A 79 -4.89 -8.39 5.18
CA THR A 79 -5.60 -7.14 4.92
C THR A 79 -5.00 -6.01 5.73
N VAL A 80 -4.81 -4.88 5.06
CA VAL A 80 -4.21 -3.67 5.60
C VAL A 80 -5.21 -2.54 5.45
N LEU A 81 -5.39 -1.77 6.52
CA LEU A 81 -6.14 -0.52 6.53
C LEU A 81 -5.23 0.62 6.99
N GLY A 82 -5.33 1.76 6.33
CA GLY A 82 -4.51 2.93 6.60
C GLY A 82 -5.35 4.20 6.65
N LEU A 83 -4.97 5.12 7.54
CA LEU A 83 -5.49 6.48 7.58
C LEU A 83 -4.31 7.44 7.55
N THR A 84 -4.39 8.46 6.70
CA THR A 84 -3.39 9.51 6.62
C THR A 84 -4.04 10.89 6.73
N CYS A 85 -3.38 11.80 7.44
CA CYS A 85 -3.75 13.21 7.46
C CYS A 85 -2.50 14.06 7.30
N GLY A 86 -2.62 15.10 6.48
CA GLY A 86 -1.53 15.99 6.10
C GLY A 86 -1.94 17.44 6.23
N HIS A 87 -0.99 18.28 6.65
CA HIS A 87 -1.08 19.72 6.61
C HIS A 87 0.21 20.28 6.00
N GLU A 88 0.07 20.87 4.83
CA GLU A 88 1.16 21.43 4.04
C GLU A 88 1.01 22.94 3.98
N GLY A 89 1.77 23.68 4.79
CA GLY A 89 1.83 25.13 4.75
C GLY A 89 3.14 25.64 4.18
N ARG A 90 3.18 26.92 3.77
CA ARG A 90 4.41 27.58 3.26
C ARG A 90 5.63 27.51 4.20
N ARG A 91 5.40 27.38 5.50
CA ARG A 91 6.45 27.34 6.52
C ARG A 91 6.57 25.99 7.24
N TRP A 92 5.49 25.20 7.26
CA TRP A 92 5.40 24.00 8.08
C TRP A 92 4.73 22.88 7.31
N TYR A 93 5.40 21.74 7.27
CA TYR A 93 4.88 20.49 6.74
C TYR A 93 4.66 19.53 7.91
N ARG A 94 3.43 19.03 8.07
CA ARG A 94 3.06 18.06 9.11
C ARG A 94 2.21 16.96 8.49
N TRP A 95 2.45 15.74 8.90
CA TRP A 95 1.64 14.60 8.48
C TRP A 95 1.57 13.60 9.63
N ALA A 96 0.52 12.79 9.63
CA ALA A 96 0.38 11.64 10.49
C ALA A 96 -0.27 10.51 9.69
N ALA A 97 0.13 9.28 10.01
CA ALA A 97 -0.42 8.08 9.41
C ALA A 97 -0.57 7.00 10.46
N VAL A 98 -1.65 6.22 10.36
CA VAL A 98 -1.87 5.00 11.15
C VAL A 98 -2.17 3.88 10.16
N ARG A 99 -1.53 2.73 10.36
CA ARG A 99 -1.75 1.51 9.58
C ARG A 99 -2.07 0.36 10.53
N TYR A 100 -3.10 -0.40 10.19
CA TYR A 100 -3.47 -1.63 10.86
C TYR A 100 -3.39 -2.78 9.86
N ARG A 101 -2.64 -3.84 10.18
CA ARG A 101 -2.55 -5.06 9.38
C ARG A 101 -3.20 -6.20 10.18
N ARG A 102 -4.10 -6.91 9.53
CA ARG A 102 -4.66 -8.17 10.01
C ARG A 102 -4.08 -9.28 9.15
N ASN A 103 -3.35 -10.18 9.79
CA ASN A 103 -2.86 -11.38 9.14
C ASN A 103 -3.94 -12.47 9.21
N GLY A 104 -4.07 -13.22 8.13
CA GLY A 104 -4.98 -14.36 8.01
C GLY A 104 -4.52 -15.60 8.74
#